data_AF-A0A536SHX2-F1
#
_entry.id   AF-A0A536SHX2-F1
#
_cell.length_a   1.000
_cell.length_b   1.000
_cell.length_c   1.000
_cell.angle_alpha   90.00
_cell.angle_beta   90.00
_cell.angle_gamma   90.00
#
_symmetry.space_group_name_H-M   'P 1'
#
loop_
_entity.id
_entity.type
_entity.pdbx_description
1 polymer ?
#
loop_
_entity_poly.entity_id
_entity_poly.type
_entity_poly.pdbx_seq_one_letter_code
_entity_poly.pdbx_strand_id
1 'polypeptide(L)' 'MIEKITKFGWLAIELAFMLVVLCVLLSLVLGKESGAFISSVAANTLDLLQKVPSGTVLGVFLILALYWTFRSRQAR' A
#
# COMPACT_ATOMS: atom_id res chain seq x y z
N MET A 1 -20.33 -4.44 18.23
CA MET A 1 -20.68 -3.64 17.03
C MET A 1 -19.46 -2.94 16.44
N ILE A 2 -18.66 -2.26 17.27
CA ILE A 2 -17.41 -1.60 16.85
C ILE A 2 -16.49 -2.57 16.10
N GLU A 3 -16.16 -3.75 16.64
CA GLU A 3 -15.30 -4.73 15.97
C GLU A 3 -15.76 -5.15 14.57
N LYS A 4 -17.08 -5.26 14.33
CA LYS A 4 -17.62 -5.60 13.01
C LYS A 4 -17.40 -4.45 12.03
N ILE A 5 -17.60 -3.21 12.46
CA ILE A 5 -17.35 -2.01 11.66
C ILE A 5 -15.85 -1.89 11.35
N THR A 6 -14.97 -2.13 12.33
CA THR A 6 -13.52 -2.11 12.10
C THR A 6 -13.11 -3.18 11.10
N LYS A 7 -13.68 -4.39 11.19
CA LYS A 7 -13.38 -5.50 10.27
C LYS A 7 -13.84 -5.20 8.83
N PHE A 8 -15.04 -4.64 8.67
CA PHE A 8 -15.53 -4.21 7.35
C PHE A 8 -14.73 -3.04 6.79
N GLY A 9 -14.39 -2.06 7.63
CA GLY A 9 -13.52 -0.95 7.24
C GLY A 9 -12.15 -1.44 6.77
N TRP A 10 -11.57 -2.41 7.47
CA TRP A 10 -10.30 -3.01 7.08
C TRP A 10 -10.38 -3.71 5.71
N LEU A 11 -11.42 -4.52 5.50
CA LEU A 11 -11.63 -5.23 4.24
C LEU A 11 -11.82 -4.25 3.06
N ALA A 12 -12.55 -3.16 3.27
CA ALA A 12 -12.72 -2.11 2.26
C ALA A 12 -11.39 -1.42 1.92
N ILE A 13 -10.55 -1.12 2.92
CA ILE A 13 -9.22 -0.54 2.71
C ILE A 13 -8.33 -1.50 1.91
N GLU A 14 -8.35 -2.78 2.26
CA GLU A 14 -7.56 -3.82 1.58
C GLU A 14 -7.96 -3.95 0.11
N LEU A 15 -9.26 -3.98 -0.18
CA LEU A 15 -9.77 -3.98 -1.56
C LEU A 15 -9.38 -2.72 -2.33
N ALA A 16 -9.51 -1.54 -1.72
CA ALA A 16 -9.11 -0.29 -2.36
C ALA A 16 -7.60 -0.28 -2.68
N PHE A 17 -6.76 -0.77 -1.77
CA PHE A 17 -5.33 -0.86 -1.98
C PHE A 17 -4.98 -1.85 -3.10
N MET A 18 -5.65 -3.00 -3.13
CA MET A 18 -5.49 -4.00 -4.19
C MET A 18 -5.86 -3.43 -5.57
N LEU A 19 -6.90 -2.62 -5.65
CA LEU A 19 -7.31 -1.92 -6.87
C LEU A 19 -6.26 -0.90 -7.33
N VAL A 20 -5.71 -0.11 -6.42
CA VAL A 20 -4.62 0.84 -6.74
C VAL A 20 -3.40 0.11 -7.28
N VAL A 21 -2.98 -0.99 -6.63
CA VAL A 21 -1.86 -1.82 -7.10
C VAL A 21 -2.15 -2.38 -8.50
N LEU A 22 -3.36 -2.87 -8.75
CA LEU A 22 -3.76 -3.36 -10.06
C LEU A 22 -3.68 -2.25 -11.13
N CYS A 23 -4.13 -1.03 -10.83
CA CYS A 23 -4.00 0.10 -11.75
C CYS A 23 -2.54 0.41 -12.08
N VAL A 24 -1.65 0.39 -11.08
CA VAL A 24 -0.21 0.59 -11.32
C VAL A 24 0.34 -0.50 -12.24
N LEU A 25 0.03 -1.77 -11.96
CA LEU A 25 0.49 -2.90 -12.79
C LEU A 25 -0.04 -2.82 -14.23
N LEU A 26 -1.32 -2.53 -14.41
CA LEU A 26 -1.91 -2.36 -15.73
C LEU A 26 -1.28 -1.18 -16.49
N SER A 27 -1.01 -0.06 -15.80
CA SER A 27 -0.29 1.07 -16.41
C SER A 27 1.13 0.70 -16.83
N LEU A 28 1.80 -0.21 -16.12
CA LEU A 28 3.13 -0.71 -16.48
C LEU A 28 3.10 -1.67 -17.68
N VAL A 29 2.08 -2.52 -17.77
CA VAL A 29 1.96 -3.50 -18.87
C VAL A 29 1.42 -2.87 -20.15
N LEU A 30 0.35 -2.08 -20.06
CA LEU A 30 -0.30 -1.46 -21.22
C LEU A 30 0.33 -0.10 -21.60
N GLY A 31 1.11 0.51 -20.71
CA GLY A 31 1.72 1.81 -20.97
C GLY A 31 0.68 2.89 -21.30
N LYS A 32 0.85 3.56 -22.44
CA LYS A 32 -0.04 4.65 -22.89
C LYS A 32 -1.46 4.20 -23.24
N GLU A 33 -1.66 2.90 -23.48
CA GLU A 33 -2.96 2.31 -23.86
C GLU A 33 -3.82 1.97 -22.63
N SER A 34 -3.32 2.17 -21.40
CA SER A 34 -4.02 1.79 -20.17
C SER A 34 -5.29 2.58 -19.88
N GLY A 35 -5.58 3.64 -20.64
CA GLY A 35 -6.69 4.55 -20.39
C GLY A 35 -6.42 5.59 -19.30
N ALA A 36 -7.13 6.71 -19.35
CA ALA A 36 -6.86 7.91 -18.56
C ALA A 36 -7.05 7.71 -17.04
N PHE A 37 -8.00 6.88 -16.62
CA PHE A 37 -8.23 6.61 -15.20
C PHE A 37 -7.07 5.82 -14.58
N ILE A 38 -6.68 4.72 -15.22
CA ILE A 38 -5.60 3.84 -14.75
C ILE A 38 -4.27 4.59 -14.74
N SER A 39 -3.96 5.33 -15.81
CA SER A 39 -2.72 6.11 -15.88
C SER A 39 -2.66 7.24 -14.86
N SER A 40 -3.80 7.89 -14.56
CA SER A 40 -3.88 8.91 -13.52
C SER A 40 -3.65 8.32 -12.12
N VAL A 41 -4.30 7.21 -11.77
CA VAL A 41 -4.09 6.54 -10.48
C VAL A 41 -2.64 6.10 -10.34
N ALA A 42 -2.05 5.53 -11.39
CA ALA A 42 -0.66 5.10 -11.37
C ALA A 42 0.31 6.30 -11.21
N ALA A 43 0.11 7.38 -11.95
CA ALA A 43 0.93 8.58 -11.87
C ALA A 43 0.88 9.24 -10.48
N ASN A 44 -0.32 9.38 -9.89
CA ASN A 44 -0.47 9.90 -8.54
C ASN A 44 0.20 8.99 -7.50
N THR A 45 0.08 7.68 -7.67
CA THR A 45 0.70 6.71 -6.76
C THR A 45 2.24 6.79 -6.81
N LEU A 46 2.82 6.90 -8.01
CA LEU A 46 4.25 7.03 -8.19
C LEU A 46 4.78 8.38 -7.67
N ASP A 47 4.05 9.47 -7.93
CA ASP A 47 4.39 10.80 -7.43
C ASP A 47 4.35 10.86 -5.90
N LEU A 48 3.36 10.23 -5.26
CA LEU A 48 3.33 10.07 -3.81
C LEU A 48 4.54 9.28 -3.32
N LEU A 49 4.90 8.18 -3.97
CA LEU A 49 6.06 7.37 -3.60
C LEU A 49 7.38 8.15 -3.68
N GLN A 50 7.53 8.96 -4.73
CA GLN A 50 8.73 9.79 -4.94
C GLN A 50 8.84 10.94 -3.94
N LYS A 51 7.71 11.45 -3.43
CA LYS A 51 7.68 12.50 -2.40
C LYS A 51 8.04 12.00 -1.01
N VAL A 52 7.96 10.69 -0.76
CA VAL A 52 8.37 10.12 0.52
C VAL A 52 9.91 10.00 0.54
N PRO A 53 10.60 10.67 1.47
CA PRO A 53 12.05 10.52 1.60
C PRO A 53 12.42 9.05 1.81
N SER A 54 13.42 8.56 1.09
CA SER A 54 13.88 7.16 1.18
C SER A 54 14.24 6.76 2.61
N GLY A 55 14.78 7.69 3.40
CA GLY A 55 15.05 7.50 4.83
C GLY A 55 13.79 7.25 5.67
N THR A 56 12.65 7.84 5.32
CA THR A 56 11.36 7.60 5.99
C THR A 56 10.86 6.19 5.73
N VAL A 57 10.95 5.71 4.47
CA VAL A 57 10.57 4.33 4.12
C VAL A 57 11.41 3.32 4.89
N LEU A 58 12.73 3.53 4.92
CA LEU A 58 13.68 2.70 5.68
C LEU A 58 13.36 2.71 7.19
N GLY A 59 13.08 3.89 7.76
CA GLY A 59 12.72 4.03 9.16
C GLY A 59 11.45 3.26 9.53
N VAL A 60 10.38 3.41 8.73
CA VAL A 60 9.12 2.68 8.95
C VAL A 60 9.35 1.17 8.83
N PHE A 61 10.12 0.73 7.83
CA PHE A 61 10.44 -0.69 7.64
C PHE A 61 11.19 -1.27 8.85
N LEU A 62 12.21 -0.55 9.35
CA LEU A 62 12.97 -0.97 10.54
C LEU A 62 12.08 -1.05 11.78
N ILE A 63 11.18 -0.09 12.00
CA ILE A 63 10.24 -0.12 13.12
C ILE A 63 9.34 -1.36 13.04
N LEU A 64 8.78 -1.65 11.86
CA LEU A 64 7.93 -2.83 11.66
C LEU A 64 8.72 -4.14 11.85
N ALA A 65 9.94 -4.21 11.33
CA ALA A 65 10.81 -5.38 11.47
C ALA A 65 11.18 -5.63 12.94
N LEU A 66 11.52 -4.57 13.69
CA LEU A 66 11.78 -4.65 15.13
C LEU A 66 10.53 -5.09 15.88
N TYR A 67 9.39 -4.44 15.64
CA TYR A 67 8.11 -4.82 16.26
C TYR A 67 7.79 -6.30 16.04
N TRP A 68 7.96 -6.80 14.81
CA TRP A 68 7.72 -8.19 14.49
C TRP A 68 8.72 -9.14 15.16
N THR A 69 10.00 -8.76 15.24
CA THR A 69 11.04 -9.53 15.95
C THR A 69 10.75 -9.63 17.44
N PHE A 70 10.35 -8.53 18.10
CA PHE A 70 9.98 -8.56 19.51
C PHE A 70 8.70 -9.36 19.76
N ARG A 71 7.68 -9.20 18.90
CA ARG A 71 6.43 -9.96 19.02
C ARG A 71 6.63 -11.47 18.81
N SER A 72 7.42 -11.87 17.83
CA SER A 72 7.73 -13.29 17.58
C SER A 72 8.56 -13.91 18.71
N ARG A 73 9.39 -13.13 19.40
CA ARG A 73 10.11 -13.58 20.60
C ARG A 73 9.21 -13.74 21.82
N GLN A 74 8.16 -12.93 21.99
CA GLN A 74 7.20 -13.07 23.09
C GLN A 74 6.21 -14.23 22.89
N ALA A 75 6.07 -14.74 21.66
CA ALA A 75 5.22 -15.89 21.33
C ALA A 75 5.95 -17.25 21.47
N ARG A 76 7.23 -17.24 21.87
CA ARG A 76 8.04 -18.41 22.24
C ARG A 76 8.17 -18.47 23.76
#